data_AF-A0A519K577-F1
#
_entry.id   AF-A0A519K577-F1
#
_cell.length_a   1.000
_cell.length_b   1.000
_cell.length_c   1.000
_cell.angle_alpha   90.00
_cell.angle_beta   90.00
_cell.angle_gamma   90.00
#
_symmetry.space_group_name_H-M   'P 1'
#
loop_
_entity.id
_entity.type
_entity.pdbx_description
1 polymer ?
#
loop_
_entity_poly.entity_id
_entity_poly.type
_entity_poly.pdbx_seq_one_letter_code
_entity_poly.pdbx_strand_id
1 'polypeptide(L)'
;MTSPSTEALAALKAAAGPGGWTDDPSDIAPWLMEWRNRWSGNTPLMLTPRSTEEVARLISICAEHRVAVVPQGGDTGLVGGQIPFGEVLLSTRKLRAVRDVTPLDDAMTVEAGVTLLEAQQAATAAGRRFPLSLASEGSATIGGVISTNAGGTQVVRYGMMRDLVLGIEAVMPDGQVFHGLKRLRKDNTGYDLKQLLIGAEGTLGVVTAATLKLFPIMRSRATAMVGLDTAHAAIELLARAKAETGGGVEAFELMKRIGIE
;
A
#
# COMPACT_ATOMS: atom_id res chain seq x y z
N MET A 1 9.22 -9.93 23.27
CA MET A 1 9.53 -8.49 23.14
C MET A 1 9.19 -7.81 24.45
N THR A 2 10.03 -6.89 24.93
CA THR A 2 9.74 -6.12 26.13
C THR A 2 8.70 -5.06 25.80
N SER A 3 7.64 -4.97 26.60
CA SER A 3 6.65 -3.89 26.47
C SER A 3 7.34 -2.52 26.56
N PRO A 4 6.87 -1.49 25.83
CA PRO A 4 7.42 -0.14 25.91
C PRO A 4 7.40 0.37 27.36
N SER A 5 8.49 1.03 27.78
CA SER A 5 8.53 1.65 29.11
C SER A 5 7.56 2.83 29.19
N THR A 6 7.13 3.18 30.42
CA THR A 6 6.28 4.37 30.64
C THR A 6 6.93 5.66 30.13
N GLU A 7 8.26 5.77 30.26
CA GLU A 7 9.04 6.88 29.73
C GLU A 7 8.96 6.95 28.20
N ALA A 8 9.13 5.83 27.50
CA ALA A 8 9.04 5.77 26.05
C ALA A 8 7.63 6.14 25.56
N LEU A 9 6.58 5.64 26.22
CA LEU A 9 5.20 6.00 25.91
C LEU A 9 4.94 7.49 26.14
N ALA A 10 5.46 8.07 27.22
CA ALA A 10 5.34 9.51 27.49
C ALA A 10 6.05 10.36 26.43
N ALA A 11 7.26 9.98 26.01
CA ALA A 11 8.01 10.66 24.96
C ALA A 11 7.26 10.63 23.61
N LEU A 12 6.73 9.46 23.23
CA LEU A 12 5.93 9.30 22.01
C LEU A 12 4.65 10.15 22.03
N LYS A 13 3.92 10.15 23.15
CA LYS A 13 2.71 10.96 23.30
C LYS A 13 3.00 12.46 23.22
N ALA A 14 4.09 12.91 23.84
CA ALA A 14 4.52 14.30 23.79
C ALA A 14 4.91 14.71 22.35
N ALA A 15 5.66 13.87 21.64
CA ALA A 15 6.10 14.14 20.27
C ALA A 15 4.97 14.09 19.24
N ALA A 16 4.01 13.18 19.42
CA ALA A 16 2.81 13.09 18.57
C ALA A 16 1.86 14.27 18.77
N GLY A 17 1.83 14.83 19.99
CA GLY A 17 0.96 15.95 20.34
C GLY A 17 -0.54 15.60 20.34
N PRO A 18 -1.41 16.59 20.62
CA PRO A 18 -2.85 16.38 20.67
C PRO A 18 -3.42 15.80 19.37
N GLY A 19 -4.16 14.69 19.48
CA GLY A 19 -4.78 14.02 18.33
C GLY A 19 -3.80 13.33 17.37
N GLY A 20 -2.53 13.20 17.75
CA GLY A 20 -1.50 12.40 17.06
C GLY A 20 -1.36 10.98 17.61
N TRP A 21 -2.08 10.61 18.67
CA TRP A 21 -2.06 9.29 19.28
C TRP A 21 -3.41 8.97 19.98
N THR A 22 -3.64 7.70 20.30
CA THR A 22 -4.71 7.24 21.21
C THR A 22 -4.25 5.98 21.95
N ASP A 23 -4.65 5.85 23.21
CA ASP A 23 -4.58 4.62 24.02
C ASP A 23 -5.97 4.16 24.49
N ASP A 24 -7.04 4.76 23.93
CA ASP A 24 -8.41 4.36 24.21
C ASP A 24 -8.68 2.97 23.60
N PRO A 25 -9.04 1.95 24.42
CA PRO A 25 -9.30 0.61 23.92
C PRO A 25 -10.40 0.56 22.85
N SER A 26 -11.38 1.45 22.90
CA SER A 26 -12.50 1.48 21.93
C SER A 26 -12.06 2.00 20.56
N ASP A 27 -11.15 2.97 20.52
CA ASP A 27 -10.56 3.48 19.27
C ASP A 27 -9.59 2.47 18.65
N ILE A 28 -8.88 1.72 19.49
CA ILE A 28 -7.85 0.76 19.08
C ILE A 28 -8.45 -0.57 18.61
N ALA A 29 -9.50 -1.07 19.27
CA ALA A 29 -10.05 -2.41 19.04
C ALA A 29 -10.31 -2.77 17.56
N PRO A 30 -10.85 -1.87 16.70
CA PRO A 30 -11.05 -2.18 15.29
C PRO A 30 -9.77 -2.50 14.50
N TRP A 31 -8.59 -2.11 15.01
CA TRP A 31 -7.29 -2.22 14.35
C TRP A 31 -6.43 -3.37 14.87
N LEU A 32 -6.98 -4.16 15.80
CA LEU A 32 -6.31 -5.30 16.42
C LEU A 32 -6.76 -6.63 15.83
N MET A 33 -7.73 -6.63 14.92
CA MET A 33 -8.31 -7.86 14.37
C MET A 33 -8.16 -7.88 12.86
N GLU A 34 -7.43 -8.86 12.35
CA GLU A 34 -7.28 -9.04 10.90
C GLU A 34 -8.63 -9.33 10.23
N TRP A 35 -8.79 -8.87 8.99
CA TRP A 35 -10.02 -8.94 8.19
C TRP A 35 -10.81 -10.27 8.25
N ARG A 36 -10.14 -11.44 8.27
CA ARG A 36 -10.79 -12.76 8.33
C ARG A 36 -10.96 -13.30 9.76
N ASN A 37 -10.73 -12.47 10.78
CA ASN A 37 -10.75 -12.81 12.20
C ASN A 37 -9.79 -13.95 12.58
N ARG A 38 -8.67 -14.12 11.86
CA ARG A 38 -7.68 -15.18 12.14
C ARG A 38 -6.59 -14.75 13.12
N TRP A 39 -6.33 -13.45 13.20
CA TRP A 39 -5.31 -12.86 14.06
C TRP A 39 -5.96 -11.80 14.93
N SER A 40 -5.68 -11.85 16.23
CA SER A 40 -6.13 -10.87 17.22
C SER A 40 -4.93 -10.45 18.06
N GLY A 41 -4.68 -9.14 18.08
CA GLY A 41 -3.49 -8.52 18.63
C GLY A 41 -3.75 -7.68 19.87
N ASN A 42 -2.70 -6.98 20.31
CA ASN A 42 -2.77 -5.92 21.31
C ASN A 42 -1.67 -4.88 21.04
N THR A 43 -1.94 -3.63 21.42
CA THR A 43 -0.95 -2.55 21.38
C THR A 43 -1.16 -1.64 22.59
N PRO A 44 -0.07 -1.13 23.22
CA PRO A 44 -0.19 -0.17 24.31
C PRO A 44 -0.49 1.25 23.82
N LEU A 45 -0.29 1.55 22.53
CA LEU A 45 -0.41 2.89 21.97
C LEU A 45 -0.59 2.82 20.45
N MET A 46 -1.57 3.54 19.92
CA MET A 46 -1.68 3.79 18.49
C MET A 46 -1.25 5.23 18.16
N LEU A 47 -0.27 5.38 17.28
CA LEU A 47 0.21 6.65 16.74
C LEU A 47 -0.47 6.94 15.39
N THR A 48 -0.81 8.20 15.13
CA THR A 48 -1.55 8.64 13.92
C THR A 48 -0.93 9.92 13.31
N PRO A 49 0.33 9.85 12.83
CA PRO A 49 1.01 11.01 12.25
C PRO A 49 0.33 11.52 10.97
N ARG A 50 0.52 12.80 10.68
CA ARG A 50 -0.05 13.55 9.54
C ARG A 50 1.01 14.05 8.55
N SER A 51 2.29 13.85 8.83
CA SER A 51 3.37 14.18 7.90
C SER A 51 4.53 13.19 7.99
N THR A 52 5.40 13.19 6.97
CA THR A 52 6.63 12.39 6.96
C THR A 52 7.56 12.79 8.11
N GLU A 53 7.62 14.06 8.46
CA GLU A 53 8.43 14.58 9.57
C GLU A 53 7.91 14.09 10.92
N GLU A 54 6.58 13.98 11.10
CA GLU A 54 6.01 13.36 12.29
C GLU A 54 6.37 11.88 12.38
N VAL A 55 6.28 11.14 11.27
CA VAL A 55 6.70 9.72 11.22
C VAL A 55 8.19 9.60 11.58
N ALA A 56 9.05 10.43 10.99
CA ALA A 56 10.50 10.44 11.25
C ALA A 56 10.81 10.66 12.73
N ARG A 57 10.21 11.69 13.35
CA ARG A 57 10.39 11.96 14.79
C ARG A 57 9.96 10.79 15.66
N LEU A 58 8.79 10.20 15.38
CA LEU A 58 8.26 9.09 16.16
C LEU A 58 9.13 7.83 16.03
N ILE A 59 9.60 7.52 14.83
CA ILE A 59 10.50 6.38 14.60
C ILE A 59 11.86 6.59 15.28
N SER A 60 12.43 7.80 15.25
CA SER A 60 13.66 8.10 15.99
C SER A 60 13.52 7.86 17.50
N ILE A 61 12.39 8.28 18.10
CA ILE A 61 12.11 8.02 19.53
C ILE A 61 11.98 6.52 19.77
N CYS A 62 11.28 5.78 18.90
CA CYS A 62 11.20 4.33 19.01
C CYS A 62 12.57 3.66 18.93
N ALA A 63 13.46 4.12 18.04
CA ALA A 63 14.81 3.61 17.91
C ALA A 63 15.65 3.87 19.18
N GLU A 64 15.58 5.09 19.73
CA GLU A 64 16.27 5.49 20.96
C GLU A 64 15.84 4.63 22.16
N HIS A 65 14.53 4.43 22.32
CA HIS A 65 13.97 3.66 23.42
C HIS A 65 13.85 2.15 23.14
N ARG A 66 14.29 1.67 21.96
CA ARG A 66 14.17 0.26 21.51
C ARG A 66 12.72 -0.27 21.56
N VAL A 67 11.78 0.57 21.15
CA VAL A 67 10.37 0.23 21.03
C VAL A 67 10.10 -0.37 19.65
N ALA A 68 9.53 -1.57 19.62
CA ALA A 68 9.07 -2.20 18.39
C ALA A 68 7.80 -1.51 17.86
N VAL A 69 7.71 -1.41 16.53
CA VAL A 69 6.64 -0.69 15.83
C VAL A 69 6.05 -1.57 14.74
N VAL A 70 4.73 -1.55 14.62
CA VAL A 70 3.99 -2.17 13.51
C VAL A 70 3.33 -1.07 12.67
N PRO A 71 3.80 -0.82 11.43
CA PRO A 71 3.13 0.09 10.52
C PRO A 71 1.81 -0.52 10.01
N GLN A 72 0.73 0.25 10.02
CA GLN A 72 -0.58 -0.20 9.55
C GLN A 72 -1.25 0.86 8.68
N GLY A 73 -1.72 0.43 7.51
CA GLY A 73 -2.52 1.24 6.60
C GLY A 73 -4.01 0.98 6.76
N GLY A 74 -4.62 0.44 5.70
CA GLY A 74 -6.05 0.10 5.63
C GLY A 74 -6.49 -1.17 6.36
N ASP A 75 -5.55 -1.90 6.98
CA ASP A 75 -5.79 -3.17 7.70
C ASP A 75 -6.54 -4.26 6.91
N THR A 76 -6.21 -4.41 5.62
CA THR A 76 -6.81 -5.43 4.74
C THR A 76 -5.84 -6.55 4.39
N GLY A 77 -4.72 -6.65 5.11
CA GLY A 77 -3.69 -7.67 4.88
C GLY A 77 -4.12 -9.04 5.40
N LEU A 78 -3.76 -10.11 4.69
CA LEU A 78 -4.29 -11.46 4.93
C LEU A 78 -3.26 -12.43 5.55
N VAL A 79 -2.15 -11.91 6.07
CA VAL A 79 -1.08 -12.73 6.66
C VAL A 79 -0.76 -12.33 8.10
N GLY A 80 -1.45 -11.34 8.66
CA GLY A 80 -1.28 -10.89 10.04
C GLY A 80 -0.12 -9.93 10.28
N GLY A 81 0.67 -9.58 9.25
CA GLY A 81 1.85 -8.72 9.39
C GLY A 81 1.56 -7.30 9.92
N GLN A 82 0.31 -6.84 9.80
CA GLN A 82 -0.12 -5.53 10.27
C GLN A 82 -0.77 -5.54 11.67
N ILE A 83 -0.81 -6.70 12.34
CA ILE A 83 -1.44 -6.86 13.66
C ILE A 83 -0.36 -6.89 14.75
N PRO A 84 -0.38 -5.95 15.72
CA PRO A 84 0.61 -5.91 16.79
C PRO A 84 0.32 -6.93 17.90
N PHE A 85 1.37 -7.43 18.55
CA PHE A 85 1.38 -8.31 19.72
C PHE A 85 2.21 -7.68 20.87
N GLY A 86 1.96 -6.41 21.15
CA GLY A 86 2.63 -5.61 22.19
C GLY A 86 3.49 -4.46 21.65
N GLU A 87 3.73 -4.41 20.33
CA GLU A 87 4.36 -3.30 19.63
C GLU A 87 3.47 -2.06 19.60
N VAL A 88 4.07 -0.89 19.42
CA VAL A 88 3.34 0.34 19.13
C VAL A 88 2.78 0.27 17.71
N LEU A 89 1.48 0.55 17.56
CA LEU A 89 0.83 0.59 16.25
C LEU A 89 1.02 1.97 15.62
N LEU A 90 1.62 2.03 14.42
CA LEU A 90 1.80 3.26 13.68
C LEU A 90 0.84 3.31 12.49
N SER A 91 -0.26 4.05 12.62
CA SER A 91 -1.25 4.20 11.55
C SER A 91 -0.83 5.27 10.54
N THR A 92 -0.73 4.91 9.27
CA THR A 92 -0.42 5.86 8.18
C THR A 92 -1.66 6.50 7.56
N ARG A 93 -2.88 6.17 8.03
CA ARG A 93 -4.15 6.58 7.40
C ARG A 93 -4.40 8.09 7.35
N LYS A 94 -3.71 8.87 8.20
CA LYS A 94 -3.82 10.33 8.21
C LYS A 94 -2.84 11.04 7.24
N LEU A 95 -1.94 10.30 6.58
CA LEU A 95 -1.14 10.77 5.44
C LEU A 95 -1.99 10.71 4.16
N ARG A 96 -2.84 11.73 3.93
CA ARG A 96 -3.94 11.67 2.93
C ARG A 96 -3.76 12.58 1.73
N ALA A 97 -2.64 13.28 1.59
CA ALA A 97 -2.48 14.23 0.50
C ALA A 97 -2.28 13.52 -0.85
N VAL A 98 -3.06 13.94 -1.86
CA VAL A 98 -2.66 13.82 -3.27
C VAL A 98 -1.78 15.03 -3.55
N ARG A 99 -0.46 14.85 -3.51
CA ARG A 99 0.52 15.94 -3.59
C ARG A 99 0.58 16.54 -4.99
N ASP A 100 0.43 15.71 -6.02
CA ASP A 100 0.50 16.12 -7.43
C ASP A 100 -0.15 15.08 -8.35
N VAL A 101 -0.78 15.54 -9.44
CA VAL A 101 -1.19 14.69 -10.56
C VAL A 101 -0.73 15.38 -11.85
N THR A 102 0.18 14.74 -12.59
CA THR A 102 0.76 15.28 -13.82
C THR A 102 0.43 14.37 -15.02
N PRO A 103 -0.66 14.65 -15.76
CA PRO A 103 -1.07 13.85 -16.92
C PRO A 103 -0.07 13.84 -18.07
N LEU A 104 0.75 14.88 -18.22
CA LEU A 104 1.78 14.95 -19.27
C LEU A 104 2.90 13.94 -19.04
N ASP A 105 3.21 13.66 -17.78
CA ASP A 105 4.23 12.68 -17.37
C ASP A 105 3.62 11.28 -17.16
N ASP A 106 2.29 11.17 -17.21
CA ASP A 106 1.51 10.04 -16.70
C ASP A 106 1.96 9.63 -15.29
N ALA A 107 1.97 10.59 -14.36
CA ALA A 107 2.39 10.34 -12.99
C ALA A 107 1.45 11.01 -11.98
N MET A 108 1.35 10.43 -10.78
CA MET A 108 0.80 11.12 -9.61
C MET A 108 1.67 10.86 -8.38
N THR A 109 1.79 11.84 -7.49
CA THR A 109 2.44 11.68 -6.19
C THR A 109 1.38 11.73 -5.11
N VAL A 110 1.29 10.67 -4.31
CA VAL A 110 0.27 10.50 -3.27
C VAL A 110 0.89 10.00 -1.98
N GLU A 111 0.27 10.34 -0.85
CA GLU A 111 0.69 9.88 0.46
C GLU A 111 0.21 8.46 0.77
N ALA A 112 0.92 7.80 1.69
CA ALA A 112 0.75 6.38 2.00
C ALA A 112 -0.63 6.01 2.56
N GLY A 113 -1.36 6.97 3.13
CA GLY A 113 -2.69 6.80 3.69
C GLY A 113 -3.84 7.08 2.71
N VAL A 114 -3.56 7.56 1.50
CA VAL A 114 -4.54 7.67 0.42
C VAL A 114 -5.05 6.27 0.08
N THR A 115 -6.37 6.07 -0.01
CA THR A 115 -6.91 4.76 -0.41
C THR A 115 -6.65 4.50 -1.88
N LEU A 116 -6.61 3.23 -2.26
CA LEU A 116 -6.47 2.85 -3.66
C LEU A 116 -7.59 3.46 -4.52
N LEU A 117 -8.82 3.44 -4.03
CA LEU A 117 -9.97 4.07 -4.69
C LEU A 117 -9.78 5.58 -4.86
N GLU A 118 -9.33 6.30 -3.83
CA GLU A 118 -9.07 7.74 -3.92
C GLU A 118 -7.97 8.05 -4.96
N ALA A 119 -6.91 7.24 -5.01
CA ALA A 119 -5.86 7.37 -6.01
C ALA A 119 -6.36 7.13 -7.45
N GLN A 120 -7.22 6.11 -7.65
CA GLN A 120 -7.88 5.86 -8.94
C GLN A 120 -8.79 7.02 -9.35
N GLN A 121 -9.55 7.59 -8.41
CA GLN A 121 -10.42 8.74 -8.63
C GLN A 121 -9.63 9.99 -9.00
N ALA A 122 -8.53 10.27 -8.28
CA ALA A 122 -7.64 11.39 -8.58
C ALA A 122 -7.03 11.27 -9.99
N ALA A 123 -6.58 10.07 -10.39
CA ALA A 123 -6.10 9.83 -11.75
C ALA A 123 -7.21 10.04 -12.80
N THR A 124 -8.42 9.54 -12.53
CA THR A 124 -9.58 9.65 -13.44
C THR A 124 -10.00 11.10 -13.65
N ALA A 125 -10.04 11.89 -12.58
CA ALA A 125 -10.34 13.32 -12.63
C ALA A 125 -9.33 14.10 -13.51
N ALA A 126 -8.09 13.62 -13.61
CA ALA A 126 -7.05 14.19 -14.45
C ALA A 126 -6.99 13.58 -15.87
N GLY A 127 -8.01 12.82 -16.30
CA GLY A 127 -8.06 12.20 -17.62
C GLY A 127 -7.05 11.05 -17.80
N ARG A 128 -6.70 10.39 -16.70
CA ARG A 128 -5.75 9.27 -16.63
C ARG A 128 -6.35 8.12 -15.85
N ARG A 129 -5.62 7.01 -15.78
CA ARG A 129 -6.01 5.81 -15.04
C ARG A 129 -4.84 5.31 -14.21
N PHE A 130 -5.11 4.99 -12.95
CA PHE A 130 -4.26 4.11 -12.17
C PHE A 130 -4.83 2.68 -12.26
N PRO A 131 -4.07 1.69 -12.77
CA PRO A 131 -4.67 0.42 -13.20
C PRO A 131 -4.78 -0.62 -12.09
N LEU A 132 -4.06 -0.50 -10.97
CA LEU A 132 -4.17 -1.49 -9.91
C LEU A 132 -5.58 -1.46 -9.32
N SER A 133 -6.24 -2.61 -9.27
CA SER A 133 -7.57 -2.79 -8.69
C SER A 133 -7.68 -4.14 -8.01
N LEU A 134 -8.28 -4.14 -6.82
CA LEU A 134 -8.42 -5.28 -5.93
C LEU A 134 -9.68 -5.10 -5.07
N ALA A 135 -10.18 -6.18 -4.46
CA ALA A 135 -11.48 -6.17 -3.77
C ALA A 135 -11.55 -5.17 -2.60
N SER A 136 -10.43 -4.88 -1.95
CA SER A 136 -10.36 -3.97 -0.79
C SER A 136 -10.01 -2.52 -1.16
N GLU A 137 -10.20 -2.09 -2.41
CA GLU A 137 -9.71 -0.79 -2.90
C GLU A 137 -10.27 0.43 -2.15
N GLY A 138 -11.46 0.32 -1.57
CA GLY A 138 -12.06 1.36 -0.74
C GLY A 138 -11.36 1.59 0.61
N SER A 139 -10.62 0.60 1.11
CA SER A 139 -9.97 0.65 2.43
C SER A 139 -8.44 0.49 2.36
N ALA A 140 -7.94 -0.32 1.42
CA ALA A 140 -6.51 -0.53 1.21
C ALA A 140 -5.85 0.80 0.84
N THR A 141 -4.74 1.12 1.53
CA THR A 141 -4.01 2.37 1.33
C THR A 141 -2.78 2.16 0.46
N ILE A 142 -2.34 3.20 -0.25
CA ILE A 142 -1.20 3.12 -1.18
C ILE A 142 0.05 2.59 -0.49
N GLY A 143 0.34 3.02 0.75
CA GLY A 143 1.47 2.49 1.51
C GLY A 143 1.38 0.99 1.75
N GLY A 144 0.19 0.46 2.08
CA GLY A 144 -0.02 -0.98 2.26
C GLY A 144 0.09 -1.76 0.95
N VAL A 145 -0.49 -1.23 -0.14
CA VAL A 145 -0.40 -1.81 -1.49
C VAL A 145 1.06 -1.90 -1.96
N ILE A 146 1.88 -0.89 -1.64
CA ILE A 146 3.33 -0.88 -1.90
C ILE A 146 4.06 -1.89 -1.02
N SER A 147 3.86 -1.84 0.29
CA SER A 147 4.57 -2.69 1.25
C SER A 147 4.31 -4.17 1.04
N THR A 148 3.15 -4.54 0.48
CA THR A 148 2.80 -5.93 0.16
C THR A 148 3.09 -6.32 -1.29
N ASN A 149 3.62 -5.39 -2.10
CA ASN A 149 3.74 -5.54 -3.56
C ASN A 149 2.44 -6.10 -4.17
N ALA A 150 1.31 -5.48 -3.82
CA ALA A 150 0.00 -6.02 -4.16
C ALA A 150 -0.16 -6.22 -5.67
N GLY A 151 -0.87 -7.28 -6.02
CA GLY A 151 -1.36 -7.51 -7.36
C GLY A 151 -2.79 -7.02 -7.51
N GLY A 152 -3.52 -7.72 -8.36
CA GLY A 152 -4.91 -7.45 -8.67
C GLY A 152 -5.31 -8.17 -9.95
N THR A 153 -6.55 -8.00 -10.36
CA THR A 153 -7.08 -8.64 -11.58
C THR A 153 -6.39 -8.14 -12.85
N GLN A 154 -5.68 -7.00 -12.77
CA GLN A 154 -5.08 -6.33 -13.92
C GLN A 154 -3.56 -6.57 -14.09
N VAL A 155 -2.97 -7.47 -13.29
CA VAL A 155 -1.52 -7.76 -13.29
C VAL A 155 -1.04 -8.24 -14.65
N VAL A 156 -1.87 -8.99 -15.38
CA VAL A 156 -1.51 -9.56 -16.69
C VAL A 156 -1.12 -8.50 -17.73
N ARG A 157 -1.63 -7.27 -17.59
CA ARG A 157 -1.31 -6.15 -18.50
C ARG A 157 -0.36 -5.13 -17.90
N TYR A 158 -0.53 -4.79 -16.63
CA TYR A 158 0.15 -3.63 -16.03
C TYR A 158 1.24 -4.01 -15.03
N GLY A 159 1.36 -5.28 -14.67
CA GLY A 159 2.27 -5.76 -13.64
C GLY A 159 1.72 -5.61 -12.22
N MET A 160 2.57 -5.92 -11.26
CA MET A 160 2.32 -5.80 -9.82
C MET A 160 2.54 -4.34 -9.37
N MET A 161 2.28 -4.03 -8.10
CA MET A 161 2.52 -2.68 -7.58
C MET A 161 3.95 -2.18 -7.84
N ARG A 162 4.97 -3.06 -7.79
CA ARG A 162 6.36 -2.68 -8.12
C ARG A 162 6.56 -2.11 -9.52
N ASP A 163 5.77 -2.55 -10.49
CA ASP A 163 5.82 -2.08 -11.87
C ASP A 163 5.16 -0.70 -12.05
N LEU A 164 4.39 -0.28 -11.04
CA LEU A 164 3.59 0.94 -11.03
C LEU A 164 4.20 2.05 -10.16
N VAL A 165 5.28 1.78 -9.43
CA VAL A 165 5.97 2.76 -8.59
C VAL A 165 7.15 3.38 -9.35
N LEU A 166 7.11 4.70 -9.55
CA LEU A 166 8.21 5.48 -10.10
C LEU A 166 9.20 5.94 -9.02
N GLY A 167 8.71 6.25 -7.82
CA GLY A 167 9.53 6.68 -6.68
C GLY A 167 8.83 6.50 -5.33
N ILE A 168 9.61 6.43 -4.25
CA ILE A 168 9.12 6.21 -2.86
C ILE A 168 9.75 7.23 -1.92
N GLU A 169 8.95 7.75 -1.00
CA GLU A 169 9.39 8.39 0.24
C GLU A 169 9.15 7.42 1.39
N ALA A 170 10.15 7.20 2.22
CA ALA A 170 10.03 6.33 3.38
C ALA A 170 10.85 6.83 4.56
N VAL A 171 10.43 6.45 5.77
CA VAL A 171 11.20 6.65 7.00
C VAL A 171 11.88 5.34 7.38
N MET A 172 13.20 5.40 7.50
CA MET A 172 14.06 4.26 7.85
C MET A 172 13.98 3.97 9.36
N PRO A 173 14.42 2.79 9.84
CA PRO A 173 14.28 2.41 11.26
C PRO A 173 15.00 3.31 12.27
N ASP A 174 15.97 4.12 11.84
CA ASP A 174 16.64 5.14 12.66
C ASP A 174 15.94 6.52 12.62
N GLY A 175 14.88 6.63 11.83
CA GLY A 175 14.09 7.84 11.58
C GLY A 175 14.62 8.72 10.45
N GLN A 176 15.70 8.34 9.75
CA GLN A 176 16.12 9.05 8.55
C GLN A 176 15.06 8.96 7.45
N VAL A 177 14.85 10.05 6.72
CA VAL A 177 13.94 10.07 5.58
C VAL A 177 14.70 9.71 4.30
N PHE A 178 14.26 8.64 3.64
CA PHE A 178 14.65 8.32 2.29
C PHE A 178 13.82 9.14 1.29
N HIS A 179 14.48 10.08 0.59
CA HIS A 179 13.87 10.94 -0.41
C HIS A 179 14.03 10.37 -1.83
N GLY A 180 13.10 9.50 -2.24
CA GLY A 180 13.12 8.85 -3.55
C GLY A 180 11.96 9.22 -4.47
N LEU A 181 11.18 10.26 -4.17
CA LEU A 181 10.08 10.70 -5.04
C LEU A 181 10.63 11.28 -6.34
N LYS A 182 10.40 10.56 -7.44
CA LYS A 182 10.82 10.93 -8.79
C LYS A 182 9.69 10.58 -9.77
N ARG A 183 9.57 11.37 -10.83
CA ARG A 183 8.61 11.16 -11.94
C ARG A 183 9.27 10.54 -13.17
N LEU A 184 10.57 10.24 -13.09
CA LEU A 184 11.36 9.75 -14.22
C LEU A 184 10.98 8.30 -14.56
N ARG A 185 10.75 8.03 -15.85
CA ARG A 185 10.54 6.66 -16.35
C ARG A 185 11.82 5.84 -16.45
N LYS A 186 12.95 6.52 -16.65
CA LYS A 186 14.28 5.92 -16.71
C LYS A 186 15.20 6.73 -15.83
N ASP A 187 15.77 6.08 -14.84
CA ASP A 187 16.74 6.65 -13.94
C ASP A 187 17.72 5.55 -13.49
N ASN A 188 18.95 5.62 -13.98
CA ASN A 188 19.99 4.63 -13.72
C ASN A 188 21.12 5.22 -12.86
N THR A 189 20.83 6.21 -12.02
CA THR A 189 21.83 6.84 -11.14
C THR A 189 22.01 6.04 -9.84
N GLY A 190 22.66 4.88 -9.93
CA GLY A 190 22.92 4.00 -8.78
C GLY A 190 21.89 2.88 -8.61
N TYR A 191 21.79 2.34 -7.40
CA TYR A 191 20.87 1.22 -7.11
C TYR A 191 19.41 1.68 -7.06
N ASP A 192 18.51 0.81 -7.52
CA ASP A 192 17.07 1.05 -7.42
C ASP A 192 16.52 0.69 -6.03
N LEU A 193 16.91 1.46 -5.01
CA LEU A 193 16.63 1.18 -3.60
C LEU A 193 15.13 1.10 -3.28
N LYS A 194 14.27 1.75 -4.07
CA LYS A 194 12.82 1.65 -3.90
C LYS A 194 12.33 0.21 -4.00
N GLN A 195 12.99 -0.64 -4.80
CA GLN A 195 12.61 -2.05 -4.99
C GLN A 195 12.79 -2.89 -3.73
N LEU A 196 13.67 -2.49 -2.82
CA LEU A 196 13.85 -3.17 -1.54
C LEU A 196 12.69 -2.88 -0.59
N LEU A 197 12.10 -1.67 -0.65
CA LEU A 197 10.96 -1.28 0.18
C LEU A 197 9.63 -1.85 -0.33
N ILE A 198 9.51 -2.09 -1.64
CA ILE A 198 8.30 -2.66 -2.25
C ILE A 198 8.24 -4.17 -1.97
N GLY A 199 7.23 -4.60 -1.22
CA GLY A 199 7.14 -5.98 -0.75
C GLY A 199 7.89 -6.25 0.56
N ALA A 200 8.44 -5.22 1.22
CA ALA A 200 9.13 -5.37 2.50
C ALA A 200 8.19 -5.54 3.70
N GLU A 201 6.89 -5.36 3.51
CA GLU A 201 5.86 -5.50 4.55
C GLU A 201 6.13 -4.64 5.80
N GLY A 202 6.72 -3.46 5.61
CA GLY A 202 7.05 -2.51 6.70
C GLY A 202 8.30 -2.86 7.52
N THR A 203 8.99 -3.96 7.21
CA THR A 203 10.15 -4.45 7.99
C THR A 203 11.43 -3.67 7.76
N LEU A 204 11.56 -2.97 6.63
CA LEU A 204 12.74 -2.19 6.27
C LEU A 204 12.54 -0.68 6.44
N GLY A 205 11.31 -0.22 6.69
CA GLY A 205 10.97 1.18 6.79
C GLY A 205 9.47 1.43 6.56
N VAL A 206 9.03 2.64 6.89
CA VAL A 206 7.65 3.08 6.77
C VAL A 206 7.51 3.90 5.50
N VAL A 207 6.80 3.38 4.49
CA VAL A 207 6.44 4.17 3.30
C VAL A 207 5.50 5.31 3.70
N THR A 208 5.85 6.55 3.37
CA THR A 208 5.05 7.75 3.70
C THR A 208 4.44 8.41 2.47
N ALA A 209 5.05 8.27 1.29
CA ALA A 209 4.50 8.72 0.02
C ALA A 209 5.10 7.94 -1.17
N ALA A 210 4.44 8.00 -2.32
CA ALA A 210 4.94 7.40 -3.55
C ALA A 210 4.55 8.20 -4.78
N THR A 211 5.39 8.13 -5.81
CA THR A 211 5.05 8.57 -7.16
C THR A 211 4.68 7.35 -7.99
N LEU A 212 3.48 7.36 -8.54
CA LEU A 212 2.81 6.25 -9.19
C LEU A 212 2.66 6.52 -10.69
N LYS A 213 2.88 5.48 -11.49
CA LYS A 213 2.71 5.49 -12.94
C LYS A 213 1.23 5.42 -13.29
N LEU A 214 0.80 6.35 -14.14
CA LEU A 214 -0.54 6.40 -14.71
C LEU A 214 -0.53 5.91 -16.15
N PHE A 215 -1.74 5.68 -16.66
CA PHE A 215 -1.99 5.21 -18.02
C PHE A 215 -3.11 6.03 -18.66
N PRO A 216 -3.18 6.06 -20.00
CA PRO A 216 -4.33 6.60 -20.69
C PRO A 216 -5.64 5.89 -20.30
N ILE A 217 -6.74 6.63 -20.27
CA ILE A 217 -8.09 6.03 -20.20
C ILE A 217 -8.30 5.22 -21.48
N MET A 218 -8.69 3.95 -21.34
CA MET A 218 -9.03 3.15 -22.52
C MET A 218 -10.40 3.56 -23.04
N ARG A 219 -10.47 3.82 -24.35
CA ARG A 219 -11.71 4.24 -25.01
C ARG A 219 -12.67 3.09 -25.30
N SER A 220 -12.17 1.86 -25.35
CA SER A 220 -12.95 0.66 -25.62
C SER A 220 -12.51 -0.46 -24.69
N ARG A 221 -13.49 -1.18 -24.15
CA ARG A 221 -13.31 -2.33 -23.26
C ARG A 221 -14.44 -3.32 -23.52
N ALA A 222 -14.10 -4.60 -23.61
CA ALA A 222 -15.07 -5.68 -23.72
C ALA A 222 -14.77 -6.72 -22.62
N THR A 223 -15.82 -7.34 -22.11
CA THR A 223 -15.75 -8.41 -21.11
C THR A 223 -16.50 -9.61 -21.66
N ALA A 224 -15.93 -10.80 -21.53
CA ALA A 224 -16.57 -12.06 -21.92
C ALA A 224 -16.48 -13.07 -20.76
N MET A 225 -17.55 -13.86 -20.59
CA MET A 225 -17.58 -15.02 -19.72
C MET A 225 -17.56 -16.26 -20.60
N VAL A 226 -16.59 -17.15 -20.43
CA VAL A 226 -16.38 -18.29 -21.33
C VAL A 226 -16.39 -19.59 -20.52
N GLY A 227 -17.29 -20.50 -20.88
CA GLY A 227 -17.30 -21.86 -20.34
C GLY A 227 -16.26 -22.72 -21.03
N LEU A 228 -15.43 -23.41 -20.25
CA LEU A 228 -14.34 -24.26 -20.73
C LEU A 228 -14.32 -25.56 -19.93
N ASP A 229 -14.05 -26.68 -20.59
CA ASP A 229 -14.06 -28.01 -19.96
C ASP A 229 -12.84 -28.25 -19.05
N THR A 230 -11.72 -27.55 -19.31
CA THR A 230 -10.46 -27.75 -18.59
C THR A 230 -9.72 -26.44 -18.33
N ALA A 231 -8.89 -26.43 -17.29
CA ALA A 231 -7.98 -25.32 -17.02
C ALA A 231 -6.93 -25.14 -18.13
N HIS A 232 -6.57 -26.21 -18.85
CA HIS A 232 -5.62 -26.13 -19.96
C HIS A 232 -6.18 -25.32 -21.13
N ALA A 233 -7.45 -25.52 -21.47
CA ALA A 233 -8.13 -24.72 -22.49
C ALA A 233 -8.17 -23.22 -22.13
N ALA A 234 -8.22 -22.89 -20.84
CA ALA A 234 -8.14 -21.50 -20.38
C ALA A 234 -6.77 -20.88 -20.63
N ILE A 235 -5.69 -21.64 -20.47
CA ILE A 235 -4.32 -21.19 -20.78
C ILE A 235 -4.16 -20.96 -22.28
N GLU A 236 -4.65 -21.88 -23.12
CA GLU A 236 -4.64 -21.71 -24.58
C GLU A 236 -5.43 -20.48 -25.02
N LEU A 237 -6.62 -20.26 -24.44
CA LEU A 237 -7.44 -19.08 -24.72
C LEU A 237 -6.71 -17.79 -24.33
N LEU A 238 -6.07 -17.74 -23.16
CA LEU A 238 -5.27 -16.59 -22.74
C LEU A 238 -4.12 -16.32 -23.72
N ALA A 239 -3.41 -17.36 -24.17
CA ALA A 239 -2.32 -17.20 -25.13
C ALA A 239 -2.81 -16.63 -26.46
N ARG A 240 -3.93 -17.15 -27.00
CA ARG A 240 -4.56 -16.63 -28.23
C ARG A 240 -5.02 -15.19 -28.06
N ALA A 241 -5.75 -14.89 -26.97
CA ALA A 241 -6.23 -13.55 -26.69
C ALA A 241 -5.08 -12.52 -26.57
N LYS A 242 -3.96 -12.89 -25.94
CA LYS A 242 -2.76 -12.04 -25.89
C LYS A 242 -2.18 -11.79 -27.28
N ALA A 243 -2.07 -12.82 -28.12
CA ALA A 243 -1.54 -12.70 -29.47
C ALA A 243 -2.43 -11.81 -30.35
N GLU A 244 -3.75 -12.02 -30.33
CA GLU A 244 -4.72 -11.28 -31.15
C GLU A 244 -4.85 -9.81 -30.72
N THR A 245 -4.70 -9.52 -29.43
CA THR A 245 -4.85 -8.16 -28.90
C THR A 245 -3.53 -7.40 -28.76
N GLY A 246 -2.39 -8.01 -29.11
CA GLY A 246 -1.07 -7.41 -28.90
C GLY A 246 -0.77 -7.11 -27.42
N GLY A 247 -1.22 -7.97 -26.50
CA GLY A 247 -1.09 -7.77 -25.06
C GLY A 247 -2.17 -6.87 -24.43
N GLY A 248 -3.29 -6.63 -25.13
CA GLY A 248 -4.41 -5.83 -24.66
C GLY A 248 -5.28 -6.49 -23.57
N VAL A 249 -5.13 -7.79 -23.32
CA VAL A 249 -5.85 -8.52 -22.27
C VAL A 249 -5.58 -7.88 -20.92
N GLU A 250 -6.59 -7.21 -20.35
CA GLU A 250 -6.44 -6.54 -19.05
C GLU A 250 -6.57 -7.47 -17.86
N ALA A 251 -7.51 -8.41 -17.91
CA ALA A 251 -7.82 -9.34 -16.84
C ALA A 251 -8.23 -10.68 -17.44
N PHE A 252 -7.87 -11.77 -16.77
CA PHE A 252 -8.23 -13.13 -17.17
C PHE A 252 -8.30 -14.00 -15.92
N GLU A 253 -9.52 -14.20 -15.41
CA GLU A 253 -9.77 -14.89 -14.15
C GLU A 253 -10.37 -16.27 -14.41
N LEU A 254 -9.80 -17.31 -13.78
CA LEU A 254 -10.35 -18.66 -13.83
C LEU A 254 -11.21 -18.92 -12.59
N MET A 255 -12.49 -19.17 -12.81
CA MET A 255 -13.44 -19.51 -11.74
C MET A 255 -13.90 -20.96 -11.89
N LYS A 256 -13.87 -21.72 -10.79
CA LYS A 256 -14.50 -23.05 -10.76
C LYS A 256 -16.02 -22.89 -10.70
N ARG A 257 -16.76 -23.92 -11.14
CA ARG A 257 -18.23 -23.97 -11.10
C ARG A 257 -18.82 -23.58 -9.75
N ILE A 258 -18.23 -24.06 -8.65
CA ILE A 258 -18.64 -23.76 -7.26
C ILE A 258 -18.55 -22.26 -6.90
N GLY A 259 -17.81 -21.45 -7.66
CA GLY A 259 -17.72 -20.01 -7.45
C GLY A 259 -18.70 -19.20 -8.29
N ILE A 260 -19.53 -19.86 -9.10
CA ILE A 260 -20.50 -19.23 -10.02
C ILE A 260 -21.93 -19.65 -9.65
N GLU A 261 -22.13 -20.91 -9.28
CA GLU A 261 -23.40 -21.47 -8.76
C GLU A 261 -23.58 -21.15 -7.26
#